data_AF-G0UQ90-F1
#
_entry.id   AF-G0UQ90-F1
#
_cell.length_a   1.000
_cell.length_b   1.000
_cell.length_c   1.000
_cell.angle_alpha   90.00
_cell.angle_beta   90.00
_cell.angle_gamma   90.00
#
_symmetry.space_group_name_H-M   'P 1'
#
loop_
_entity.id
_entity.type
_entity.pdbx_description
1 polymer ?
#
loop_
_entity_poly.entity_id
_entity_poly.type
_entity_poly.pdbx_seq_one_letter_code
_entity_poly.pdbx_strand_id
1 'polypeptide(L)'
;MRTALRVCNVVSRPGVVVRHESSQHWILNLLYGASVAPRYGSWSSFDKTESLGDADVPVLYCKALIHASGGGRRSRDWVAGSSAALFSSPKLMLIAMRHEGSDADVERYRRYLVGTLLRSNGSTNEDAAQTGSSSLNSGNNHAGTSGDSDAEISVRLGQMPEVRCFVYDAMRAAWFHRYKKVPENERLRLFAVAARLGLDEEVTLAIWQLVEKECAVARDKKRALENPWDD
;
A
#
# COMPACT_ATOMS: atom_id res chain seq x y z
N MET A 1 22.12 18.17 -37.75
CA MET A 1 21.00 18.92 -37.13
C MET A 1 20.84 18.42 -35.69
N ARG A 2 21.09 19.27 -34.69
CA ARG A 2 21.01 18.92 -33.26
C ARG A 2 19.65 19.35 -32.72
N THR A 3 18.85 18.39 -32.28
CA THR A 3 17.50 18.62 -31.74
C THR A 3 17.61 19.00 -30.26
N ALA A 4 17.24 20.24 -29.91
CA ALA A 4 17.19 20.70 -28.54
C ALA A 4 15.95 20.12 -27.85
N LEU A 5 16.15 19.27 -26.84
CA LEU A 5 15.11 18.83 -25.92
C LEU A 5 14.73 20.01 -25.01
N ARG A 6 13.52 20.56 -25.18
CA ARG A 6 12.93 21.52 -24.24
C ARG A 6 12.62 20.79 -22.93
N VAL A 7 13.39 21.09 -21.89
CA VAL A 7 13.06 20.74 -20.50
C VAL A 7 11.96 21.70 -20.04
N CYS A 8 10.75 21.19 -19.80
CA CYS A 8 9.70 21.94 -19.14
C CYS A 8 9.97 21.92 -17.62
N ASN A 9 10.60 22.98 -17.10
CA ASN A 9 10.63 23.24 -15.68
C ASN A 9 9.21 23.64 -15.21
N VAL A 10 8.54 22.74 -14.50
CA VAL A 10 7.30 23.07 -13.80
C VAL A 10 7.66 23.90 -12.57
N VAL A 11 7.42 25.20 -12.65
CA VAL A 11 7.56 26.14 -11.53
C VAL A 11 6.39 25.90 -10.57
N SER A 12 6.66 25.36 -9.38
CA SER A 12 5.69 25.29 -8.29
C SER A 12 5.31 26.70 -7.84
N ARG A 13 4.02 27.06 -7.95
CA ARG A 13 3.47 28.25 -7.29
C ARG A 13 3.34 28.00 -5.79
N PRO A 14 3.77 28.94 -4.92
CA PRO A 14 3.48 28.87 -3.50
C PRO A 14 2.06 29.41 -3.25
N GLY A 15 1.28 28.72 -2.41
CA GLY A 15 0.05 29.28 -1.85
C GLY A 15 -1.22 28.51 -2.19
N VAL A 16 -1.36 27.32 -1.62
CA VAL A 16 -2.67 26.87 -1.13
C VAL A 16 -2.46 26.52 0.34
N VAL A 17 -2.85 27.45 1.23
CA VAL A 17 -2.85 27.19 2.67
C VAL A 17 -4.10 26.37 2.98
N VAL A 18 -3.94 25.05 2.97
CA VAL A 18 -4.99 24.10 3.37
C VAL A 18 -4.86 23.87 4.87
N ARG A 19 -5.96 24.01 5.62
CA ARG A 19 -6.00 24.07 7.09
C ARG A 19 -5.66 22.74 7.76
N HIS A 20 -4.60 22.73 8.53
CA HIS A 20 -3.94 21.62 9.23
C HIS A 20 -4.83 20.79 10.21
N GLU A 21 -5.72 19.94 9.70
CA GLU A 21 -6.40 18.91 10.51
C GLU A 21 -6.21 17.50 9.91
N SER A 22 -6.10 16.50 10.80
CA SER A 22 -5.37 15.22 10.65
C SER A 22 -5.75 14.30 9.47
N SER A 23 -6.81 14.60 8.73
CA SER A 23 -7.23 13.91 7.51
C SER A 23 -6.59 14.47 6.23
N GLN A 24 -5.67 15.42 6.29
CA GLN A 24 -5.10 16.02 5.08
C GLN A 24 -3.84 15.35 4.57
N HIS A 25 -3.06 14.70 5.44
CA HIS A 25 -1.87 13.98 4.98
C HIS A 25 -2.25 12.86 4.00
N TRP A 26 -3.29 12.07 4.27
CA TRP A 26 -3.69 11.00 3.34
C TRP A 26 -4.27 11.52 2.00
N ILE A 27 -4.92 12.69 1.98
CA ILE A 27 -5.43 13.31 0.74
C ILE A 27 -4.30 13.93 -0.07
N LEU A 28 -3.34 14.59 0.59
CA LEU A 28 -2.10 15.06 -0.04
C LEU A 28 -1.29 13.88 -0.57
N ASN A 29 -1.42 12.72 0.06
CA ASN A 29 -0.84 11.48 -0.40
C ASN A 29 -1.56 11.00 -1.71
N LEU A 30 -2.87 11.18 -1.87
CA LEU A 30 -3.58 10.73 -3.09
C LEU A 30 -3.35 11.60 -4.34
N LEU A 31 -2.74 12.77 -4.19
CA LEU A 31 -2.41 13.64 -5.32
C LEU A 31 -1.28 13.02 -6.14
N TYR A 32 -1.63 12.39 -7.27
CA TYR A 32 -0.71 11.94 -8.31
C TYR A 32 0.32 13.05 -8.61
N GLY A 33 1.59 12.81 -8.27
CA GLY A 33 2.70 13.75 -8.50
C GLY A 33 3.15 14.59 -7.30
N ALA A 34 2.50 14.49 -6.14
CA ALA A 34 3.00 15.11 -4.90
C ALA A 34 4.13 14.27 -4.29
N SER A 35 5.19 14.91 -3.78
CA SER A 35 6.31 14.24 -3.10
C SER A 35 5.88 13.46 -1.85
N VAL A 36 4.67 13.72 -1.35
CA VAL A 36 4.06 13.11 -0.17
C VAL A 36 3.16 11.92 -0.51
N ALA A 37 2.92 11.60 -1.80
CA ALA A 37 2.05 10.48 -2.22
C ALA A 37 2.29 9.20 -1.41
N PRO A 38 1.27 8.41 -0.95
CA PRO A 38 1.45 7.46 0.15
C PRO A 38 2.59 6.56 -0.25
N ARG A 39 3.75 6.86 0.33
CA ARG A 39 4.96 6.16 0.00
C ARG A 39 4.72 4.84 0.69
N TYR A 40 4.63 3.81 -0.13
CA TYR A 40 4.60 2.42 0.29
C TYR A 40 5.43 2.26 1.57
N GLY A 41 4.87 1.57 2.56
CA GLY A 41 5.31 1.59 3.96
C GLY A 41 6.82 1.82 4.13
N SER A 42 7.21 3.03 4.56
CA SER A 42 8.59 3.42 4.91
C SER A 42 9.69 2.73 4.08
N TRP A 43 9.76 3.00 2.77
CA TRP A 43 10.84 2.49 1.89
C TRP A 43 12.19 3.19 2.07
N SER A 44 12.29 4.13 3.02
CA SER A 44 13.51 4.88 3.35
C SER A 44 14.69 4.00 3.79
N SER A 45 14.44 2.73 4.12
CA SER A 45 15.46 1.80 4.63
C SER A 45 16.08 0.89 3.57
N PHE A 46 15.57 0.86 2.33
CA PHE A 46 16.09 -0.05 1.30
C PHE A 46 17.05 0.67 0.36
N ASP A 47 18.34 0.36 0.49
CA ASP A 47 19.34 0.77 -0.48
C ASP A 47 19.06 0.10 -1.84
N LYS A 48 19.05 0.90 -2.91
CA LYS A 48 18.74 0.47 -4.28
C LYS A 48 19.69 -0.62 -4.83
N THR A 49 20.76 -0.92 -4.11
CA THR A 49 21.83 -1.87 -4.46
C THR A 49 21.70 -3.24 -3.80
N GLU A 50 20.85 -3.41 -2.78
CA GLU A 50 20.66 -4.72 -2.15
C GLU A 50 19.70 -5.60 -2.96
N SER A 51 20.12 -6.85 -3.20
CA SER A 51 19.28 -7.85 -3.83
C SER A 51 18.11 -8.21 -2.91
N LEU A 52 16.89 -7.90 -3.33
CA LEU A 52 15.71 -8.21 -2.52
C LEU A 52 15.61 -9.71 -2.18
N GLY A 53 15.53 -10.03 -0.90
CA GLY A 53 15.17 -11.33 -0.33
C GLY A 53 13.67 -11.64 -0.47
N ASP A 54 13.28 -12.87 -0.13
CA ASP A 54 11.86 -13.30 -0.19
C ASP A 54 11.05 -12.88 1.05
N ALA A 55 11.74 -12.53 2.13
CA ALA A 55 11.16 -12.01 3.36
C ALA A 55 11.04 -10.48 3.37
N ASP A 56 11.57 -9.81 2.34
CA ASP A 56 11.61 -8.36 2.29
C ASP A 56 10.21 -7.78 2.11
N VAL A 57 9.96 -6.66 2.79
CA VAL A 57 8.66 -5.99 2.82
C VAL A 57 8.11 -5.70 1.42
N PRO A 58 8.89 -5.18 0.45
CA PRO A 58 8.37 -4.94 -0.90
C PRO A 58 7.94 -6.24 -1.61
N VAL A 59 8.61 -7.35 -1.34
CA VAL A 59 8.26 -8.67 -1.90
C VAL A 59 6.99 -9.21 -1.26
N LEU A 60 6.88 -9.14 0.07
CA LEU A 60 5.66 -9.55 0.79
C LEU A 60 4.45 -8.73 0.33
N TYR A 61 4.61 -7.42 0.25
CA TYR A 61 3.59 -6.49 -0.22
C TYR A 61 3.14 -6.83 -1.64
N CYS A 62 4.08 -6.97 -2.57
CA CYS A 62 3.79 -7.25 -3.98
C CYS A 62 3.04 -8.58 -4.15
N LYS A 63 3.49 -9.66 -3.48
CA LYS A 63 2.83 -10.97 -3.53
C LYS A 63 1.40 -10.91 -2.96
N ALA A 64 1.21 -10.28 -1.80
CA ALA A 64 -0.10 -10.11 -1.19
C ALA A 64 -1.04 -9.24 -2.05
N LEU A 65 -0.52 -8.19 -2.67
CA LEU A 65 -1.28 -7.27 -3.51
C LEU A 65 -1.79 -7.95 -4.81
N ILE A 66 -0.98 -8.82 -5.41
CA ILE A 66 -1.40 -9.62 -6.57
C ILE A 66 -2.61 -10.49 -6.21
N HIS A 67 -2.58 -11.15 -5.05
CA HIS A 67 -3.70 -11.96 -4.58
C HIS A 67 -4.95 -11.11 -4.32
N ALA A 68 -4.78 -10.03 -3.54
CA ALA A 68 -5.86 -9.14 -3.14
C ALA A 68 -6.58 -8.53 -4.35
N SER A 69 -5.82 -8.05 -5.33
CA SER A 69 -6.34 -7.43 -6.56
C SER A 69 -6.95 -8.40 -7.57
N GLY A 70 -7.05 -9.69 -7.22
CA GLY A 70 -7.67 -10.73 -8.06
C GLY A 70 -6.73 -11.45 -9.02
N GLY A 71 -5.47 -11.03 -9.13
CA GLY A 71 -4.44 -11.69 -9.96
C GLY A 71 -4.65 -11.60 -11.49
N GLY A 72 -5.65 -10.83 -11.95
CA GLY A 72 -5.90 -10.63 -13.37
C GLY A 72 -4.73 -9.93 -14.09
N ARG A 73 -4.60 -10.14 -15.41
CA ARG A 73 -3.52 -9.53 -16.19
C ARG A 73 -3.41 -8.01 -16.00
N ARG A 74 -4.54 -7.30 -16.02
CA ARG A 74 -4.55 -5.83 -15.85
C ARG A 74 -4.12 -5.41 -14.44
N SER A 75 -4.59 -6.08 -13.39
CA SER A 75 -4.16 -5.72 -12.04
C SER A 75 -2.66 -5.97 -11.86
N ARG A 76 -2.13 -7.04 -12.44
CA ARG A 76 -0.69 -7.32 -12.49
C ARG A 76 0.11 -6.27 -13.25
N ASP A 77 -0.39 -5.79 -14.39
CA ASP A 77 0.23 -4.70 -15.16
C ASP A 77 0.29 -3.41 -14.32
N TRP A 78 -0.74 -3.14 -13.52
CA TRP A 78 -0.73 -2.01 -12.57
C TRP A 78 0.33 -2.18 -11.49
N VAL A 79 0.39 -3.35 -10.85
CA VAL A 79 1.38 -3.65 -9.80
C VAL A 79 2.80 -3.57 -10.35
N ALA A 80 3.02 -4.08 -11.56
CA ALA A 80 4.28 -4.00 -12.30
C ALA A 80 4.68 -2.54 -12.57
N GLY A 81 3.75 -1.73 -13.10
CA GLY A 81 3.97 -0.32 -13.38
C GLY A 81 4.27 0.50 -12.11
N SER A 82 3.47 0.32 -11.06
CA SER A 82 3.70 0.95 -9.76
C SER A 82 5.05 0.54 -9.15
N SER A 83 5.40 -0.74 -9.24
CA SER A 83 6.71 -1.23 -8.81
C SER A 83 7.84 -0.54 -9.57
N ALA A 84 7.80 -0.51 -10.91
CA ALA A 84 8.85 0.14 -11.71
C ALA A 84 9.01 1.63 -11.40
N ALA A 85 7.90 2.35 -11.23
CA ALA A 85 7.89 3.79 -11.01
C ALA A 85 8.43 4.17 -9.62
N LEU A 86 8.15 3.35 -8.60
CA LEU A 86 8.47 3.67 -7.20
C LEU A 86 9.76 2.98 -6.72
N PHE A 87 10.01 1.76 -7.18
CA PHE A 87 11.20 0.97 -6.86
C PHE A 87 11.57 0.06 -8.03
N SER A 88 12.48 0.54 -8.88
CA SER A 88 12.93 -0.15 -10.10
C SER A 88 13.74 -1.42 -9.77
N SER A 89 13.05 -2.46 -9.30
CA SER A 89 13.59 -3.78 -9.02
C SER A 89 13.09 -4.79 -10.05
N PRO A 90 14.00 -5.45 -10.78
CA PRO A 90 13.64 -6.55 -11.68
C PRO A 90 12.89 -7.67 -10.96
N LYS A 91 13.18 -7.91 -9.68
CA LYS A 91 12.51 -8.96 -8.89
C LYS A 91 11.03 -8.64 -8.67
N LEU A 92 10.70 -7.41 -8.26
CA LEU A 92 9.29 -7.01 -8.05
C LEU A 92 8.51 -7.04 -9.36
N MET A 93 9.14 -6.61 -10.46
CA MET A 93 8.55 -6.73 -11.79
C MET A 93 8.28 -8.19 -12.17
N LEU A 94 9.23 -9.09 -11.94
CA LEU A 94 9.06 -10.53 -12.19
C LEU A 94 7.96 -11.14 -11.32
N ILE A 95 7.87 -10.75 -10.04
CA ILE A 95 6.79 -11.18 -9.15
C ILE A 95 5.44 -10.69 -9.70
N ALA A 96 5.30 -9.40 -9.97
CA ALA A 96 4.07 -8.83 -10.54
C ALA A 96 3.62 -9.60 -11.79
N MET A 97 4.55 -9.92 -12.70
CA MET A 97 4.25 -10.54 -13.99
C MET A 97 4.12 -12.07 -13.96
N ARG A 98 4.70 -12.77 -12.97
CA ARG A 98 4.71 -14.25 -12.94
C ARG A 98 4.14 -14.90 -11.69
N HIS A 99 4.13 -14.22 -10.55
CA HIS A 99 3.65 -14.80 -9.29
C HIS A 99 2.17 -15.14 -9.32
N GLU A 100 1.82 -16.31 -8.79
CA GLU A 100 0.44 -16.70 -8.53
C GLU A 100 0.11 -16.35 -7.07
N GLY A 101 -0.60 -15.23 -6.88
CA GLY A 101 -0.93 -14.74 -5.55
C GLY A 101 -1.86 -15.70 -4.79
N SER A 102 -1.53 -15.98 -3.53
CA SER A 102 -2.26 -16.89 -2.66
C SER A 102 -2.71 -16.24 -1.34
N ASP A 103 -3.68 -16.84 -0.64
CA ASP A 103 -4.06 -16.43 0.71
C ASP A 103 -2.87 -16.47 1.68
N ALA A 104 -1.93 -17.40 1.46
CA ALA A 104 -0.72 -17.52 2.27
C ALA A 104 0.19 -16.29 2.15
N ASP A 105 0.19 -15.60 1.00
CA ASP A 105 0.95 -14.37 0.81
C ASP A 105 0.36 -13.22 1.63
N VAL A 106 -0.98 -13.12 1.67
CA VAL A 106 -1.70 -12.16 2.52
C VAL A 106 -1.39 -12.42 3.99
N GLU A 107 -1.40 -13.67 4.43
CA GLU A 107 -1.07 -14.02 5.81
C GLU A 107 0.40 -13.74 6.18
N ARG A 108 1.34 -13.91 5.24
CA ARG A 108 2.74 -13.52 5.47
C ARG A 108 2.86 -12.01 5.65
N TYR A 109 2.15 -11.24 4.82
CA TYR A 109 2.14 -9.78 4.94
C TYR A 109 1.45 -9.33 6.25
N ARG A 110 0.32 -9.93 6.62
CA ARG A 110 -0.35 -9.70 7.92
C ARG A 110 0.61 -9.96 9.08
N ARG A 111 1.30 -11.09 9.10
CA ARG A 111 2.30 -11.41 10.15
C ARG A 111 3.41 -10.38 10.23
N TYR A 112 3.89 -9.87 9.09
CA TYR A 112 4.85 -8.78 9.06
C TYR A 112 4.29 -7.50 9.71
N LEU A 113 3.05 -7.11 9.37
CA LEU A 113 2.39 -5.94 9.95
C LEU A 113 2.18 -6.07 11.46
N VAL A 114 1.74 -7.24 11.93
CA VAL A 114 1.62 -7.54 13.37
C VAL A 114 2.97 -7.40 14.06
N GLY A 115 4.04 -7.97 13.49
CA GLY A 115 5.39 -7.83 14.03
C GLY A 115 5.84 -6.38 14.12
N THR A 116 5.52 -5.56 13.11
CA THR A 116 5.82 -4.12 13.10
C THR A 116 5.05 -3.37 14.18
N LEU A 117 3.77 -3.67 14.33
CA LEU A 117 2.90 -3.10 15.35
C LEU A 117 3.41 -3.39 16.76
N LEU A 118 3.81 -4.64 17.03
CA LEU A 118 4.36 -5.05 18.32
C LEU A 118 5.69 -4.35 18.64
N ARG A 119 6.60 -4.23 17.64
CA ARG A 119 7.88 -3.51 17.82
C ARG A 119 7.67 -2.02 18.13
N SER A 120 6.71 -1.38 17.45
CA SER A 120 6.40 0.04 17.67
C SER A 120 5.86 0.36 19.07
N ASN A 121 5.22 -0.61 19.74
CA ASN A 121 4.72 -0.44 21.11
C ASN A 121 5.77 -0.80 22.16
N GLY A 122 6.70 -1.70 21.83
CA GLY A 122 7.80 -2.05 22.72
C GLY A 122 8.81 -0.92 22.88
N SER A 123 9.00 -0.09 21.85
CA SER A 123 9.94 1.03 21.86
C SER A 123 9.42 2.29 22.56
N THR A 124 8.19 2.31 23.10
CA THR A 124 7.62 3.49 23.75
C THR A 124 7.95 3.62 25.24
N ASN A 125 8.72 2.68 25.83
CA ASN A 125 8.98 2.62 27.27
C ASN A 125 10.46 2.50 27.69
N GLU A 126 11.45 2.64 26.79
CA GLU A 126 12.87 2.36 27.14
C GLU A 126 13.86 3.53 26.98
N ASP A 127 13.42 4.79 26.96
CA ASP A 127 14.34 5.96 26.97
C ASP A 127 14.45 6.68 28.34
N ALA A 128 14.12 5.98 29.43
CA ALA A 128 14.30 6.50 30.79
C ALA A 128 14.84 5.46 31.77
N ALA A 129 15.91 4.74 31.41
CA ALA A 129 16.75 4.07 32.40
C ALA A 129 18.20 3.94 31.90
N GLN A 130 19.07 4.57 32.65
CA GLN A 130 20.51 4.71 32.46
C GLN A 130 21.25 3.40 32.79
N THR A 131 22.48 3.28 32.27
CA THR A 131 23.64 2.55 32.83
C THR A 131 23.68 1.01 32.77
N GLY A 132 24.53 0.53 31.86
CA GLY A 132 25.42 -0.64 31.90
C GLY A 132 25.17 -1.81 32.86
N SER A 133 25.06 -3.02 32.31
CA SER A 133 25.82 -4.19 32.75
C SER A 133 25.55 -5.38 31.81
N SER A 134 26.61 -6.11 31.51
CA SER A 134 26.65 -7.43 30.87
C SER A 134 25.79 -8.49 31.56
N SER A 135 25.31 -9.47 30.78
CA SER A 135 25.35 -10.93 31.03
C SER A 135 24.02 -11.67 30.79
N LEU A 136 24.09 -12.58 29.81
CA LEU A 136 23.52 -13.94 29.72
C LEU A 136 22.09 -14.26 30.18
N ASN A 137 21.40 -14.96 29.26
CA ASN A 137 20.31 -15.94 29.44
C ASN A 137 19.02 -15.48 30.14
N SER A 138 17.91 -15.57 29.40
CA SER A 138 16.83 -16.48 29.80
C SER A 138 15.84 -16.66 28.67
N GLY A 139 15.56 -17.92 28.33
CA GLY A 139 14.47 -18.26 27.44
C GLY A 139 13.13 -17.84 28.04
N ASN A 140 12.20 -17.41 27.20
CA ASN A 140 10.81 -17.30 27.61
C ASN A 140 9.91 -17.86 26.52
N ASN A 141 9.45 -19.08 26.79
CA ASN A 141 8.20 -19.60 26.27
C ASN A 141 7.09 -18.66 26.73
N HIS A 142 6.36 -18.06 25.78
CA HIS A 142 5.04 -17.52 26.06
C HIS A 142 4.02 -18.16 25.12
N ALA A 143 3.53 -19.31 25.58
CA ALA A 143 2.25 -19.85 25.19
C ALA A 143 1.18 -19.22 26.11
N GLY A 144 0.16 -18.59 25.53
CA GLY A 144 -1.14 -18.42 26.19
C GLY A 144 -1.72 -17.01 26.23
N THR A 145 -2.47 -16.63 25.18
CA THR A 145 -3.77 -15.90 25.26
C THR A 145 -4.39 -15.77 23.85
N SER A 146 -4.80 -16.89 23.26
CA SER A 146 -5.09 -16.99 21.81
C SER A 146 -6.54 -16.71 21.39
N GLY A 147 -7.31 -15.94 22.16
CA GLY A 147 -8.71 -15.60 21.83
C GLY A 147 -8.96 -14.09 21.77
N ASP A 148 -8.66 -13.38 22.87
CA ASP A 148 -8.82 -11.93 22.96
C ASP A 148 -7.75 -11.15 22.18
N SER A 149 -6.55 -11.71 22.03
CA SER A 149 -5.43 -11.01 21.39
C SER A 149 -5.64 -10.76 19.90
N ASP A 150 -6.29 -11.67 19.18
CA ASP A 150 -6.38 -11.55 17.71
C ASP A 150 -7.40 -10.50 17.27
N ALA A 151 -8.52 -10.37 18.01
CA ALA A 151 -9.49 -9.30 17.81
C ALA A 151 -8.87 -7.94 18.11
N GLU A 152 -8.17 -7.80 19.24
CA GLU A 152 -7.46 -6.56 19.59
C GLU A 152 -6.37 -6.22 18.56
N ILE A 153 -5.55 -7.19 18.17
CA ILE A 153 -4.52 -7.00 17.13
C ILE A 153 -5.17 -6.55 15.83
N SER A 154 -6.30 -7.14 15.43
CA SER A 154 -7.01 -6.77 14.21
C SER A 154 -7.53 -5.32 14.27
N VAL A 155 -8.12 -4.90 15.38
CA VAL A 155 -8.53 -3.49 15.58
C VAL A 155 -7.33 -2.55 15.42
N ARG A 156 -6.20 -2.90 16.03
CA ARG A 156 -4.99 -2.06 15.97
C ARG A 156 -4.34 -2.07 14.59
N LEU A 157 -4.39 -3.18 13.86
CA LEU A 157 -3.98 -3.26 12.46
C LEU A 157 -4.85 -2.35 11.58
N GLY A 158 -6.17 -2.34 11.76
CA GLY A 158 -7.10 -1.47 11.01
C GLY A 158 -6.86 0.04 11.22
N GLN A 159 -6.17 0.40 12.30
CA GLN A 159 -5.74 1.77 12.57
C GLN A 159 -4.44 2.14 11.86
N MET A 160 -3.66 1.16 11.38
CA MET A 160 -2.42 1.42 10.67
C MET A 160 -2.68 2.06 9.30
N PRO A 161 -1.99 3.16 8.95
CA PRO A 161 -2.09 3.75 7.62
C PRO A 161 -1.64 2.78 6.50
N GLU A 162 -0.68 1.91 6.79
CA GLU A 162 -0.16 0.90 5.85
C GLU A 162 -1.27 -0.06 5.37
N VAL A 163 -2.19 -0.44 6.27
CA VAL A 163 -3.29 -1.34 5.94
C VAL A 163 -4.30 -0.65 5.01
N ARG A 164 -4.65 0.61 5.30
CA ARG A 164 -5.54 1.42 4.46
C ARG A 164 -4.94 1.65 3.07
N CYS A 165 -3.65 1.96 3.00
CA CYS A 165 -2.94 2.14 1.75
C CYS A 165 -2.90 0.84 0.94
N PHE A 166 -2.60 -0.29 1.58
CA PHE A 166 -2.62 -1.59 0.93
C PHE A 166 -3.99 -1.91 0.30
N VAL A 167 -5.08 -1.68 1.04
CA VAL A 167 -6.44 -1.94 0.52
C VAL A 167 -6.81 -0.98 -0.61
N TYR A 168 -6.46 0.30 -0.48
CA TYR A 168 -6.61 1.27 -1.57
C TYR A 168 -5.88 0.82 -2.83
N ASP A 169 -4.61 0.43 -2.72
CA ASP A 169 -3.80 -0.06 -3.84
C ASP A 169 -4.39 -1.33 -4.47
N ALA A 170 -4.88 -2.26 -3.64
CA ALA A 170 -5.50 -3.48 -4.14
C ALA A 170 -6.77 -3.18 -4.95
N MET A 171 -7.59 -2.22 -4.47
CA MET A 171 -8.78 -1.76 -5.19
C MET A 171 -8.39 -1.01 -6.47
N ARG A 172 -7.39 -0.12 -6.44
CA ARG A 172 -6.87 0.59 -7.62
C ARG A 172 -6.36 -0.37 -8.68
N ALA A 173 -5.59 -1.37 -8.28
CA ALA A 173 -5.10 -2.42 -9.16
C ALA A 173 -6.26 -3.21 -9.79
N ALA A 174 -7.28 -3.57 -9.00
CA ALA A 174 -8.45 -4.28 -9.51
C ALA A 174 -9.26 -3.45 -10.53
N TRP A 175 -9.29 -2.12 -10.38
CA TRP A 175 -9.95 -1.20 -11.30
C TRP A 175 -9.11 -0.81 -12.53
N PHE A 176 -7.81 -1.14 -12.56
CA PHE A 176 -6.90 -0.64 -13.58
C PHE A 176 -7.32 -1.02 -15.00
N HIS A 177 -7.45 0.02 -15.84
CA HIS A 177 -7.93 -0.07 -17.22
C HIS A 177 -9.19 -0.92 -17.41
N ARG A 178 -10.06 -1.02 -16.40
CA ARG A 178 -11.36 -1.67 -16.56
C ARG A 178 -12.40 -0.66 -17.06
N TYR A 179 -13.08 -1.03 -18.14
CA TYR A 179 -14.20 -0.26 -18.69
C TYR A 179 -15.52 -0.58 -17.99
N LYS A 180 -15.63 -1.81 -17.47
CA LYS A 180 -16.76 -2.32 -16.71
C LYS A 180 -16.43 -2.33 -15.21
N LYS A 181 -17.46 -2.40 -14.37
CA LYS A 181 -17.31 -2.56 -12.92
C LYS A 181 -16.46 -3.80 -12.60
N VAL A 182 -15.74 -3.75 -11.49
CA VAL A 182 -15.06 -4.93 -10.93
C VAL A 182 -16.12 -6.02 -10.66
N PRO A 183 -15.90 -7.27 -11.10
CA PRO A 183 -16.80 -8.38 -10.81
C PRO A 183 -17.05 -8.57 -9.31
N GLU A 184 -18.28 -8.96 -8.95
CA GLU A 184 -18.68 -9.06 -7.54
C GLU A 184 -17.83 -10.06 -6.75
N ASN A 185 -17.42 -11.17 -7.37
CA ASN A 185 -16.53 -12.16 -6.75
C ASN A 185 -15.14 -11.58 -6.41
N GLU A 186 -14.59 -10.71 -7.26
CA GLU A 186 -13.34 -10.02 -6.98
C GLU A 186 -13.50 -8.95 -5.89
N ARG A 187 -14.64 -8.25 -5.89
CA ARG A 187 -14.99 -7.30 -4.83
C ARG A 187 -15.11 -7.99 -3.47
N LEU A 188 -15.83 -9.10 -3.39
CA LEU A 188 -15.97 -9.89 -2.16
C LEU A 188 -14.61 -10.39 -1.67
N ARG A 189 -13.71 -10.80 -2.57
CA ARG A 189 -12.34 -11.17 -2.21
C ARG A 189 -11.56 -10.00 -1.61
N LEU A 190 -11.63 -8.82 -2.23
CA LEU A 190 -10.99 -7.61 -1.69
C LEU A 190 -11.49 -7.27 -0.29
N PHE A 191 -12.81 -7.34 -0.09
CA PHE A 191 -13.43 -7.08 1.21
C PHE A 191 -13.01 -8.12 2.25
N ALA A 192 -12.94 -9.40 1.86
CA ALA A 192 -12.43 -10.46 2.73
C ALA A 192 -10.96 -10.25 3.12
N VAL A 193 -10.12 -9.80 2.18
CA VAL A 193 -8.71 -9.45 2.47
C VAL A 193 -8.62 -8.23 3.40
N ALA A 194 -9.45 -7.19 3.18
CA ALA A 194 -9.48 -6.01 4.04
C ALA A 194 -9.87 -6.38 5.48
N ALA A 195 -10.94 -7.16 5.65
CA ALA A 195 -11.38 -7.65 6.95
C ALA A 195 -10.29 -8.49 7.65
N ARG A 196 -9.57 -9.33 6.89
CA ARG A 196 -8.46 -10.16 7.41
C ARG A 196 -7.27 -9.33 7.88
N LEU A 197 -7.06 -8.16 7.29
CA LEU A 197 -6.07 -7.17 7.74
C LEU A 197 -6.60 -6.26 8.86
N GLY A 198 -7.82 -6.50 9.35
CA GLY A 198 -8.41 -5.78 10.48
C GLY A 198 -9.11 -4.48 10.11
N LEU A 199 -9.34 -4.20 8.81
CA LEU A 199 -10.14 -3.05 8.41
C LEU A 199 -11.62 -3.29 8.64
N ASP A 200 -12.26 -2.29 9.23
CA ASP A 200 -13.70 -2.26 9.39
C ASP A 200 -14.43 -2.14 8.04
N GLU A 201 -15.67 -2.63 7.99
CA GLU A 201 -16.49 -2.63 6.78
C GLU A 201 -16.78 -1.21 6.30
N GLU A 202 -17.09 -0.27 7.21
CA GLU A 202 -17.41 1.11 6.84
C GLU A 202 -16.21 1.79 6.18
N VAL A 203 -15.01 1.60 6.75
CA VAL A 203 -13.76 2.13 6.20
C VAL A 203 -13.45 1.50 4.85
N THR A 204 -13.61 0.18 4.74
CA THR A 204 -13.40 -0.56 3.48
C THR A 204 -14.33 -0.05 2.38
N LEU A 205 -15.61 0.18 2.70
CA LEU A 205 -16.60 0.70 1.78
C LEU A 205 -16.31 2.15 1.38
N ALA A 206 -15.84 2.98 2.31
CA ALA A 206 -15.42 4.34 2.01
C ALA A 206 -14.22 4.38 1.04
N ILE A 207 -13.21 3.52 1.25
CA ILE A 207 -12.06 3.38 0.32
C ILE A 207 -12.54 2.91 -1.05
N TRP A 208 -13.47 1.94 -1.10
CA TRP A 208 -14.04 1.46 -2.36
C TRP A 208 -14.71 2.58 -3.15
N GLN A 209 -15.59 3.35 -2.52
CA GLN A 209 -16.29 4.46 -3.15
C GLN A 209 -15.34 5.56 -3.63
N LEU A 210 -14.27 5.83 -2.88
CA LEU A 210 -13.22 6.75 -3.29
C LEU A 210 -12.56 6.28 -4.59
N VAL A 211 -12.11 5.03 -4.65
CA VAL A 211 -11.47 4.45 -5.84
C VAL A 211 -12.41 4.47 -7.05
N GLU A 212 -13.70 4.15 -6.85
CA GLU A 212 -14.70 4.23 -7.92
C GLU A 212 -14.82 5.63 -8.51
N LYS A 213 -14.91 6.66 -7.64
CA LYS A 213 -14.99 8.06 -8.06
C LYS A 213 -13.73 8.51 -8.80
N GLU A 214 -12.55 8.17 -8.29
CA GLU A 214 -11.29 8.50 -8.96
C GLU A 214 -11.17 7.83 -10.33
N CYS A 215 -11.64 6.59 -10.48
CA CYS A 215 -11.66 5.89 -11.76
C CYS A 215 -12.67 6.50 -12.74
N ALA A 216 -13.79 7.04 -12.26
CA ALA A 216 -14.73 7.81 -13.08
C ALA A 216 -14.05 9.08 -13.60
N VAL A 217 -13.47 9.89 -12.70
CA VAL A 217 -12.77 11.13 -13.07
C VAL A 217 -11.61 10.86 -14.04
N ALA A 218 -10.82 9.81 -13.83
CA ALA A 218 -9.73 9.46 -14.73
C ALA A 218 -10.21 9.10 -16.15
N ARG A 219 -11.37 8.45 -16.28
CA ARG A 219 -11.98 8.14 -17.58
C ARG A 219 -12.54 9.39 -18.25
N ASP A 220 -13.21 10.26 -17.49
CA ASP A 220 -13.75 11.50 -18.02
C ASP A 220 -12.62 12.43 -18.50
N LYS A 221 -11.54 12.52 -17.72
CA LYS A 221 -10.32 13.23 -18.12
C LYS A 221 -9.73 12.64 -19.40
N LYS A 222 -9.66 11.31 -19.51
CA LYS A 222 -9.16 10.65 -20.73
C LYS A 222 -10.03 10.99 -21.95
N ARG A 223 -11.36 10.91 -21.81
CA ARG A 223 -12.31 11.28 -22.88
C ARG A 223 -12.15 12.73 -23.32
N ALA A 224 -12.09 13.66 -22.37
CA ALA A 224 -11.91 15.09 -22.66
C ALA A 224 -10.58 15.39 -23.34
N LEU A 225 -9.52 14.63 -23.06
CA LEU A 225 -8.21 14.80 -23.71
C LEU A 225 -8.11 14.11 -25.08
N GLU A 226 -8.80 12.99 -25.28
CA GLU A 226 -8.80 12.26 -26.55
C GLU A 226 -9.73 12.92 -27.58
N ASN A 227 -10.89 13.43 -27.13
CA ASN A 227 -11.87 14.12 -27.97
C ASN A 227 -12.19 15.51 -27.40
N PRO A 228 -11.27 16.48 -27.49
CA PRO A 228 -11.44 17.80 -26.87
C PRO A 228 -12.51 18.70 -27.50
N TRP A 229 -13.11 18.28 -28.61
CA TRP A 229 -14.02 19.09 -29.44
C TRP A 229 -15.33 18.37 -29.79
N ASP A 230 -15.65 17.24 -29.16
CA ASP A 230 -16.95 16.58 -29.33
C ASP A 230 -17.98 17.22 -28.36
N ASP A 231 -18.39 18.45 -28.69
CA ASP A 231 -19.63 19.08 -28.19
C ASP A 231 -20.62 19.23 -29.36
#